data_AF-A0A1Y4H4L9-F1
#
_entry.id   AF-A0A1Y4H4L9-F1
#
_cell.length_a   1.000
_cell.length_b   1.000
_cell.length_c   1.000
_cell.angle_alpha   90.00
_cell.angle_beta   90.00
_cell.angle_gamma   90.00
#
_symmetry.space_group_name_H-M   'P 1'
#
loop_
_entity.id
_entity.type
_entity.pdbx_description
1 polymer ?
#
loop_
_entity_poly.entity_id
_entity_poly.type
_entity_poly.pdbx_seq_one_letter_code
_entity_poly.pdbx_strand_id
1 'polypeptide(L)'
;MEKLIWGEHQFTIVDFVPLGYEVWNVRGFVEGYLPLCRIAARQPFPGGRNIETDTLKAIKAEGAEEILAAAGYGFNTLQKMEQCLKRHKNPKPGTGAYLDCKKVRAAIPYARKLKWS
;
A
#
# COMPACT_ATOMS: atom_id res chain seq x y z
N MET A 1 0.40 23.03 3.64
CA MET A 1 0.39 21.56 3.44
C MET A 1 0.55 20.92 4.79
N GLU A 2 -0.42 20.11 5.21
CA GLU A 2 -0.37 19.42 6.49
C GLU A 2 0.70 18.32 6.47
N LYS A 3 1.32 18.06 7.62
CA LYS A 3 2.43 17.12 7.78
C LYS A 3 2.10 16.12 8.88
N LEU A 4 2.55 14.89 8.68
CA LEU A 4 2.47 13.81 9.66
C LEU A 4 3.88 13.31 9.92
N ILE A 5 4.26 13.20 11.19
CA ILE A 5 5.58 12.68 11.60
C ILE A 5 5.39 11.26 12.11
N TRP A 6 6.22 10.34 11.61
CA TRP A 6 6.25 8.97 12.08
C TRP A 6 7.71 8.49 12.12
N GLY A 7 8.24 8.26 13.32
CA GLY A 7 9.67 8.06 13.54
C GLY A 7 10.48 9.28 13.10
N GLU A 8 11.52 9.06 12.31
CA GLU A 8 12.38 10.12 11.74
C GLU A 8 11.84 10.65 10.39
N HIS A 9 10.70 10.16 9.93
CA HIS A 9 10.16 10.49 8.62
C HIS A 9 9.03 11.51 8.68
N GLN A 10 9.07 12.47 7.75
CA GLN A 10 8.01 13.45 7.56
C GLN A 10 7.20 13.12 6.31
N PHE A 11 5.90 13.00 6.48
CA PHE A 11 4.94 12.70 5.44
C PHE A 11 4.14 13.95 5.10
N THR A 12 3.92 14.20 3.81
CA THR A 12 2.95 15.23 3.38
C THR A 12 1.57 14.59 3.26
N ILE A 13 0.58 15.12 3.98
CA ILE A 13 -0.79 14.62 3.86
C ILE A 13 -1.37 15.07 2.51
N VAL A 14 -2.01 14.13 1.81
CA VAL A 14 -2.62 14.32 0.48
C VAL A 14 -4.01 13.71 0.42
N ASP A 15 -4.85 14.26 -0.47
CA ASP A 15 -6.24 13.82 -0.66
C ASP A 15 -6.41 12.78 -1.77
N PHE A 16 -5.32 12.41 -2.45
CA PHE A 16 -5.27 11.41 -3.51
C PHE A 16 -3.91 10.73 -3.54
N VAL A 17 -3.85 9.50 -4.06
CA VAL A 17 -2.62 8.74 -4.28
C VAL A 17 -1.98 9.22 -5.60
N PRO A 18 -0.82 9.90 -5.56
CA PRO A 18 -0.23 10.46 -6.78
C PRO A 18 0.38 9.38 -7.66
N LEU A 19 0.52 9.69 -8.95
CA LEU A 19 1.12 8.79 -9.92
C LEU A 19 2.52 8.32 -9.47
N GLY A 20 2.74 7.00 -9.55
CA GLY A 20 3.99 6.36 -9.16
C GLY A 20 4.16 6.11 -7.66
N TYR A 21 3.20 6.52 -6.82
CA TYR A 21 3.18 6.15 -5.40
C TYR A 21 2.47 4.81 -5.18
N GLU A 22 2.96 4.06 -4.21
CA GLU A 22 2.37 2.83 -3.70
C GLU A 22 2.27 2.88 -2.18
N VAL A 23 1.39 2.08 -1.60
CA VAL A 23 1.29 1.94 -0.13
C VAL A 23 2.57 1.32 0.39
N TRP A 24 3.25 2.01 1.30
CA TRP A 24 4.48 1.50 1.90
C TRP A 24 4.15 0.41 2.92
N ASN A 25 4.78 -0.76 2.78
CA ASN A 25 4.50 -1.95 3.59
C ASN A 25 5.19 -1.92 4.98
N VAL A 26 4.96 -0.86 5.75
CA VAL A 26 5.46 -0.72 7.12
C VAL A 26 4.45 -1.20 8.15
N ARG A 27 4.92 -1.59 9.33
CA ARG A 27 4.06 -1.97 10.47
C ARG A 27 3.96 -0.82 11.46
N GLY A 28 2.82 -0.71 12.14
CA GLY A 28 2.63 0.28 13.20
C GLY A 28 2.64 1.73 12.70
N PHE A 29 2.20 1.95 11.45
CA PHE A 29 1.97 3.30 10.96
C PHE A 29 0.78 3.95 11.68
N VAL A 30 0.68 5.27 11.59
CA VAL A 30 -0.33 6.07 12.28
C VAL A 30 -1.74 5.59 11.91
N GLU A 31 -2.58 5.37 12.94
CA GLU A 31 -3.95 4.89 12.79
C GLU A 31 -4.78 5.80 11.88
N GLY A 32 -5.58 5.20 11.00
CA GLY A 32 -6.43 5.91 10.04
C GLY A 32 -5.70 6.52 8.84
N TYR A 33 -4.37 6.37 8.76
CA TYR A 33 -3.57 6.83 7.62
C TYR A 33 -2.86 5.67 6.92
N LEU A 34 -2.64 5.85 5.62
CA LEU A 34 -1.78 5.00 4.83
C LEU A 34 -0.49 5.73 4.47
N PRO A 35 0.68 5.12 4.70
CA PRO A 35 1.93 5.66 4.20
C PRO A 35 2.04 5.37 2.70
N LEU A 36 2.43 6.37 1.94
CA LEU A 36 2.65 6.30 0.51
C LEU A 36 4.12 6.62 0.22
N CYS A 37 4.73 5.80 -0.61
CA CYS A 37 6.11 5.95 -1.04
C CYS A 37 6.25 5.77 -2.55
N ARG A 38 7.32 6.30 -3.13
CA ARG A 38 7.80 5.93 -4.47
C ARG A 38 8.98 5.00 -4.33
N ILE A 39 9.11 4.05 -5.25
CA ILE A 39 10.34 3.27 -5.41
C ILE A 39 11.43 4.19 -5.96
N ALA A 40 12.59 4.17 -5.32
CA ALA A 40 13.75 4.94 -5.76
C ALA A 40 14.22 4.48 -7.15
N ALA A 41 14.62 5.43 -8.00
CA ALA A 41 15.13 5.12 -9.33
C ALA A 41 16.41 4.26 -9.28
N ARG A 42 17.26 4.48 -8.28
CA ARG A 42 18.47 3.69 -8.05
C ARG A 42 18.25 2.70 -6.91
N GLN A 43 18.38 1.42 -7.24
CA GLN A 43 18.33 0.33 -6.27
C GLN A 43 19.74 -0.06 -5.83
N PRO A 44 19.93 -0.48 -4.57
CA PRO A 44 21.25 -0.86 -4.06
C PRO A 44 21.78 -2.15 -4.72
N PHE A 45 20.88 -3.04 -5.15
CA PHE A 45 21.21 -4.31 -5.80
C PHE A 45 19.99 -4.82 -6.63
N PRO A 46 20.18 -5.77 -7.56
CA PRO A 46 19.09 -6.40 -8.30
C PRO A 46 18.06 -7.05 -7.35
N GLY A 47 16.80 -6.63 -7.45
CA GLY A 47 15.72 -7.06 -6.56
C GLY A 47 15.53 -6.19 -5.32
N GLY A 48 16.40 -5.20 -5.08
CA GLY A 48 16.20 -4.17 -4.07
C GLY A 48 14.93 -3.34 -4.32
N ARG A 49 14.34 -2.83 -3.24
CA ARG A 49 13.15 -1.96 -3.26
C ARG A 49 13.29 -0.77 -2.29
N ASN A 50 14.40 -0.05 -2.37
CA ASN A 50 14.55 1.25 -1.73
C ASN A 50 13.47 2.22 -2.20
N ILE A 51 13.05 3.08 -1.28
CA ILE A 51 12.05 4.12 -1.50
C ILE A 51 12.67 5.51 -1.50
N GLU A 52 11.98 6.49 -2.08
CA GLU A 52 12.31 7.91 -1.94
C GLU A 52 11.76 8.43 -0.60
N THR A 53 12.62 8.57 0.41
CA THR A 53 12.22 9.05 1.75
C THR A 53 11.90 10.55 1.79
N ASP A 54 12.45 11.32 0.86
CA ASP A 54 12.31 12.79 0.84
C ASP A 54 10.94 13.25 0.32
N THR A 55 10.20 12.34 -0.34
CA THR A 55 8.94 12.63 -1.01
C THR A 55 7.74 11.92 -0.38
N LEU A 56 7.91 11.34 0.82
CA LEU A 56 6.89 10.58 1.53
C LEU A 56 5.55 11.32 1.69
N LYS A 57 4.47 10.55 1.56
CA LYS A 57 3.10 11.06 1.63
C LYS A 57 2.23 10.19 2.52
N ALA A 58 1.21 10.77 3.11
CA ALA A 58 0.20 10.04 3.86
C ALA A 58 -1.18 10.38 3.31
N ILE A 59 -2.08 9.41 3.27
CA ILE A 59 -3.48 9.62 2.90
C ILE A 59 -4.37 9.07 4.00
N LYS A 60 -5.41 9.81 4.38
CA LYS A 60 -6.42 9.33 5.31
C LYS A 60 -7.28 8.28 4.61
N ALA A 61 -7.49 7.13 5.26
CA ALA A 61 -8.23 6.03 4.65
C ALA A 61 -9.12 5.34 5.68
N GLU A 62 -10.40 5.19 5.33
CA GLU A 62 -11.26 4.18 5.95
C GLU A 62 -10.70 2.81 5.58
N GLY A 63 -10.47 1.93 6.56
CA GLY A 63 -9.86 0.61 6.32
C GLY A 63 -8.34 0.65 6.07
N ALA A 64 -7.64 1.62 6.65
CA ALA A 64 -6.19 1.74 6.55
C ALA A 64 -5.46 0.46 6.99
N GLU A 65 -5.94 -0.21 8.04
CA GLU A 65 -5.32 -1.45 8.55
C GLU A 65 -5.42 -2.59 7.51
N GLU A 66 -6.57 -2.78 6.88
CA GLU A 66 -6.81 -3.81 5.87
C GLU A 66 -5.93 -3.58 4.64
N ILE A 67 -5.86 -2.33 4.18
CA ILE A 67 -5.04 -1.96 3.03
C ILE A 67 -3.55 -2.15 3.35
N LEU A 68 -3.09 -1.70 4.53
CA LEU A 68 -1.70 -1.86 4.95
C LEU A 68 -1.33 -3.34 5.14
N ALA A 69 -2.26 -4.15 5.67
CA ALA A 69 -2.10 -5.59 5.78
C ALA A 69 -1.95 -6.26 4.41
N ALA A 70 -2.70 -5.83 3.39
CA ALA A 70 -2.53 -6.33 2.02
C ALA A 70 -1.22 -5.86 1.39
N ALA A 71 -0.79 -4.62 1.64
CA ALA A 71 0.51 -4.10 1.20
C ALA A 71 1.69 -4.90 1.79
N GLY A 72 1.55 -5.38 3.04
CA GLY A 72 2.49 -6.32 3.68
C GLY A 72 2.74 -7.61 2.90
N TYR A 73 1.82 -8.00 2.01
CA TYR A 73 1.91 -9.17 1.14
C TYR A 73 2.23 -8.80 -0.32
N GLY A 74 2.64 -7.56 -0.58
CA GLY A 74 3.01 -7.07 -1.91
C GLY A 74 1.86 -6.50 -2.73
N PHE A 75 0.64 -6.42 -2.17
CA PHE A 75 -0.52 -5.79 -2.82
C PHE A 75 -0.61 -4.31 -2.48
N ASN A 76 0.44 -3.56 -2.84
CA ASN A 76 0.63 -2.16 -2.47
C ASN A 76 -0.06 -1.15 -3.40
N THR A 77 -0.74 -1.61 -4.46
CA THR A 77 -1.55 -0.77 -5.36
C THR A 77 -2.89 -1.44 -5.62
N LEU A 78 -3.91 -0.62 -5.93
CA LEU A 78 -5.22 -1.14 -6.35
C LEU A 78 -5.11 -2.10 -7.54
N GLN A 79 -4.25 -1.78 -8.52
CA GLN A 79 -4.02 -2.63 -9.68
C GLN A 79 -3.52 -4.04 -9.30
N LYS A 80 -2.55 -4.15 -8.39
CA LYS A 80 -2.04 -5.46 -7.95
C LYS A 80 -3.09 -6.25 -7.17
N MET A 81 -3.89 -5.57 -6.35
CA MET A 81 -5.03 -6.17 -5.66
C MET A 81 -6.03 -6.76 -6.67
N GLU A 82 -6.45 -5.98 -7.67
CA GLU A 82 -7.40 -6.44 -8.69
C GLU A 82 -6.82 -7.58 -9.55
N GLN A 83 -5.52 -7.51 -9.89
CA GLN A 83 -4.83 -8.57 -10.60
C GLN A 83 -4.81 -9.88 -9.80
N CYS A 84 -4.62 -9.82 -8.49
CA CYS A 84 -4.65 -10.99 -7.61
C CYS A 84 -6.00 -11.71 -7.70
N LEU A 85 -7.11 -10.97 -7.56
CA LEU A 85 -8.46 -11.54 -7.64
C LEU A 85 -8.79 -12.07 -9.05
N LYS A 86 -8.29 -11.41 -10.10
CA LYS A 86 -8.46 -11.88 -11.48
C LYS A 86 -7.71 -13.19 -11.74
N ARG A 87 -6.47 -13.30 -11.25
CA ARG A 87 -5.62 -14.49 -11.41
C ARG A 87 -6.15 -15.68 -10.60
N HIS A 88 -6.70 -15.43 -9.43
CA HIS A 88 -7.11 -16.45 -8.47
C HIS A 88 -8.61 -16.33 -8.16
N LYS A 89 -9.46 -16.78 -9.09
CA LYS A 89 -10.92 -16.75 -8.90
C LYS A 89 -11.35 -17.58 -7.68
N ASN A 90 -10.90 -18.85 -7.63
CA ASN A 90 -11.24 -19.81 -6.58
C ASN A 90 -9.98 -20.49 -6.02
N PRO A 91 -9.16 -19.78 -5.23
CA PRO A 91 -7.97 -20.38 -4.63
C PRO A 91 -8.38 -21.41 -3.57
N LYS A 92 -7.68 -22.56 -3.56
CA LYS A 92 -7.94 -23.63 -2.59
C LYS A 92 -7.55 -23.19 -1.18
N PRO A 93 -8.38 -23.43 -0.14
CA PRO A 93 -8.00 -23.20 1.25
C PRO A 93 -6.65 -23.82 1.60
N GLY A 94 -5.84 -23.12 2.41
CA GLY A 94 -4.50 -23.56 2.81
C GLY A 94 -3.38 -23.23 1.82
N THR A 95 -3.67 -22.65 0.65
CA THR A 95 -2.65 -22.21 -0.31
C THR A 95 -2.23 -20.75 -0.08
N GLY A 96 -1.02 -20.37 -0.52
CA GLY A 96 -0.58 -18.95 -0.51
C GLY A 96 -1.56 -18.03 -1.26
N ALA A 97 -2.02 -18.47 -2.43
CA ALA A 97 -3.03 -17.73 -3.21
C ALA A 97 -4.35 -17.49 -2.44
N TYR A 98 -4.73 -18.42 -1.55
CA TYR A 98 -5.90 -18.23 -0.70
C TYR A 98 -5.67 -17.15 0.36
N LEU A 99 -4.49 -17.14 1.00
CA LEU A 99 -4.13 -16.10 1.97
C LEU A 99 -4.04 -14.72 1.30
N ASP A 100 -3.40 -14.65 0.13
CA ASP A 100 -3.31 -13.44 -0.69
C ASP A 100 -4.71 -12.90 -1.03
N CYS A 101 -5.56 -13.75 -1.60
CA CYS A 101 -6.94 -13.36 -1.92
C CYS A 101 -7.75 -12.97 -0.69
N LYS A 102 -7.51 -13.60 0.48
CA LYS A 102 -8.19 -13.24 1.73
C LYS A 102 -7.82 -11.81 2.16
N LYS A 103 -6.53 -11.45 2.13
CA LYS A 103 -6.06 -10.11 2.46
C LYS A 103 -6.56 -9.08 1.45
N VAL A 104 -6.47 -9.39 0.17
CA VAL A 104 -6.93 -8.51 -0.91
C VAL A 104 -8.44 -8.28 -0.84
N ARG A 105 -9.26 -9.31 -0.57
CA ARG A 105 -10.72 -9.15 -0.43
C ARG A 105 -11.11 -8.23 0.73
N ALA A 106 -10.36 -8.25 1.83
CA ALA A 106 -10.58 -7.33 2.94
C ALA A 106 -10.21 -5.88 2.56
N ALA A 107 -9.14 -5.68 1.79
CA ALA A 107 -8.65 -4.35 1.43
C ALA A 107 -9.40 -3.67 0.26
N ILE A 108 -9.84 -4.44 -0.75
CA ILE A 108 -10.42 -3.94 -2.01
C ILE A 108 -11.54 -2.91 -1.83
N PRO A 109 -12.55 -3.12 -0.95
CA PRO A 109 -13.66 -2.18 -0.80
C PRO A 109 -13.18 -0.79 -0.37
N TYR A 110 -12.14 -0.74 0.47
CA TYR A 110 -11.53 0.47 0.97
C TYR A 110 -10.56 1.09 -0.03
N ALA A 111 -9.71 0.28 -0.66
CA ALA A 111 -8.75 0.74 -1.66
C ALA A 111 -9.45 1.42 -2.85
N ARG A 112 -10.64 0.96 -3.24
CA ARG A 112 -11.47 1.58 -4.30
C ARG A 112 -12.06 2.93 -3.95
N LYS A 113 -12.19 3.26 -2.65
CA LYS A 113 -12.66 4.57 -2.19
C LYS A 113 -11.59 5.64 -2.30
N LEU A 114 -10.31 5.25 -2.36
CA LEU A 114 -9.20 6.19 -2.53
C LEU A 114 -9.20 6.78 -3.95
N LYS A 115 -8.83 8.05 -4.06
CA LYS A 115 -8.62 8.71 -5.36
C LYS A 115 -7.22 8.35 -5.86
N TRP A 116 -7.14 7.53 -6.90
CA TRP A 116 -5.87 7.18 -7.56
C TRP A 116 -5.68 8.06 -8.81
N SER A 117 -4.49 8.61 -9.02
CA SER A 117 -4.10 9.30 -10.27
C SER A 117 -3.58 8.34 -11.33
#